data_AF-A0A4Q3MJK3-F1
#
_entry.id   AF-A0A4Q3MJK3-F1
#
_cell.length_a   1.000
_cell.length_b   1.000
_cell.length_c   1.000
_cell.angle_alpha   90.00
_cell.angle_beta   90.00
_cell.angle_gamma   90.00
#
_symmetry.space_group_name_H-M   'P 1'
#
loop_
_entity.id
_entity.type
_entity.pdbx_description
1 polymer ?
#
loop_
_entity_poly.entity_id
_entity_poly.type
_entity_poly.pdbx_seq_one_letter_code
_entity_poly.pdbx_strand_id
1 'polypeptide(L)'
;MREKFPKVDLAQLDWANVVDATGRLSREEALRTVVHQFESRGVQEVLVEVHRRLGATVAVPDLINYLSEHHGKGAVRMADRTYSVFAILAINGVAASWVTATV
;
A
#
# COMPACT_ATOMS: atom_id res chain seq x y z
N MET A 1 8.05 -6.87 8.94
CA MET A 1 7.22 -5.71 8.58
C MET A 1 6.32 -5.28 9.74
N ARG A 2 5.41 -6.11 10.26
CA ARG A 2 4.49 -5.75 11.37
C ARG A 2 5.09 -4.97 12.55
N GLU A 3 6.25 -5.37 13.07
CA GLU A 3 6.86 -4.71 14.24
C GLU A 3 7.34 -3.28 13.95
N LYS A 4 7.70 -3.00 12.69
CA LYS A 4 8.15 -1.69 12.22
C LYS A 4 7.01 -0.89 11.58
N PHE A 5 5.86 -1.52 11.38
CA PHE A 5 4.68 -0.86 10.87
C PHE A 5 4.09 0.02 12.00
N PRO A 6 3.97 1.34 11.79
CA PRO A 6 3.67 2.27 12.86
C PRO A 6 2.27 2.02 13.39
N LYS A 7 2.11 2.17 14.70
CA LYS A 7 0.80 2.22 15.36
C LYS A 7 0.21 3.61 15.12
N VAL A 8 -0.33 3.81 13.91
CA VAL A 8 -1.11 5.00 13.57
C VAL A 8 -2.59 4.77 13.90
N ASP A 9 -3.30 5.84 14.23
CA ASP A 9 -4.75 5.79 14.28
C ASP A 9 -5.29 5.69 12.85
N LEU A 10 -5.72 4.49 12.47
CA LEU A 10 -6.25 4.20 11.14
C LEU A 10 -7.48 5.05 10.81
N ALA A 11 -8.22 5.53 11.81
CA ALA A 11 -9.39 6.39 11.59
C ALA A 11 -9.03 7.80 11.12
N GLN A 12 -7.77 8.23 11.32
CA GLN A 12 -7.27 9.56 10.93
C GLN A 12 -6.59 9.57 9.56
N LEU A 13 -6.45 8.41 8.90
CA LEU A 13 -5.86 8.35 7.58
C LEU A 13 -6.86 8.85 6.53
N ASP A 14 -6.33 9.46 5.47
CA ASP A 14 -7.11 9.82 4.30
C ASP A 14 -7.33 8.58 3.42
N TRP A 15 -8.53 8.02 3.49
CA TRP A 15 -8.90 6.80 2.78
C TRP A 15 -9.53 7.12 1.44
N ALA A 16 -8.99 6.54 0.37
CA ALA A 16 -9.56 6.61 -0.97
C ALA A 16 -10.09 5.25 -1.40
N ASN A 17 -11.22 5.23 -2.12
CA ASN A 17 -11.67 4.04 -2.81
C ASN A 17 -10.78 3.81 -4.04
N VAL A 18 -10.10 2.66 -4.10
CA VAL A 18 -9.21 2.29 -5.20
C VAL A 18 -9.73 1.11 -6.02
N VAL A 19 -11.00 0.76 -5.87
CA VAL A 19 -11.69 -0.20 -6.73
C VAL A 19 -12.75 0.47 -7.59
N ASP A 20 -12.93 -0.04 -8.80
CA ASP A 20 -13.98 0.39 -9.72
C ASP A 20 -15.35 -0.17 -9.33
N ALA A 21 -16.39 0.19 -10.09
CA ALA A 21 -17.76 -0.28 -9.87
C ALA A 21 -17.91 -1.82 -9.99
N THR A 22 -16.93 -2.52 -10.58
CA THR A 22 -16.89 -3.98 -10.69
C THR A 22 -16.13 -4.65 -9.53
N GLY A 23 -15.58 -3.85 -8.59
CA GLY A 23 -14.77 -4.32 -7.48
C GLY A 23 -13.33 -4.68 -7.86
N ARG A 24 -12.88 -4.29 -9.06
CA ARG A 24 -11.50 -4.49 -9.52
C ARG A 24 -10.65 -3.29 -9.14
N LEU A 25 -9.36 -3.52 -8.91
CA LEU A 25 -8.43 -2.43 -8.59
C LEU A 25 -8.38 -1.43 -9.76
N SER A 26 -8.75 -0.18 -9.49
CA SER A 26 -8.61 0.92 -10.44
C SER A 26 -7.15 1.35 -10.50
N ARG A 27 -6.54 1.21 -11.67
CA ARG A 27 -5.12 1.56 -11.88
C ARG A 27 -4.84 3.02 -11.55
N GLU A 28 -5.71 3.93 -11.97
CA GLU A 28 -5.56 5.36 -11.74
C GLU A 28 -5.61 5.71 -10.25
N GLU A 29 -6.62 5.21 -9.56
CA GLU A 29 -6.83 5.46 -8.12
C GLU A 29 -5.72 4.85 -7.28
N ALA A 30 -5.30 3.62 -7.60
CA ALA A 30 -4.19 2.95 -6.93
C ALA A 30 -2.85 3.67 -7.19
N LEU A 31 -2.63 4.17 -8.41
CA LEU A 31 -1.44 4.95 -8.73
C LEU A 31 -1.38 6.21 -7.88
N ARG A 32 -2.48 6.97 -7.84
CA ARG A 32 -2.56 8.23 -7.09
C ARG A 32 -2.42 8.01 -5.58
N THR A 33 -3.10 7.00 -5.04
CA THR A 33 -3.21 6.80 -3.58
C THR A 33 -2.01 6.07 -2.99
N VAL A 34 -1.44 5.11 -3.72
CA VAL A 34 -0.40 4.20 -3.21
C VAL A 34 0.95 4.48 -3.88
N VAL A 35 1.02 4.35 -5.21
CA VAL A 35 2.30 4.36 -5.94
C VAL A 35 2.97 5.72 -5.88
N HIS A 36 2.23 6.80 -6.09
CA HIS A 36 2.75 8.17 -6.09
C HIS A 36 3.52 8.51 -4.82
N GLN A 37 3.08 7.99 -3.66
CA GLN A 37 3.74 8.24 -2.39
C GLN A 37 5.14 7.62 -2.32
N PHE A 38 5.33 6.44 -2.92
CA PHE A 38 6.63 5.77 -3.01
C PHE A 38 7.52 6.43 -4.08
N GLU A 39 6.97 6.73 -5.26
CA GLU A 39 7.71 7.37 -6.36
C GLU A 39 8.22 8.75 -5.99
N SER A 40 7.39 9.60 -5.38
CA SER A 40 7.77 10.96 -4.96
C SER A 40 8.91 10.99 -3.94
N ARG A 41 9.18 9.85 -3.28
CA ARG A 41 10.26 9.66 -2.31
C ARG A 41 11.46 8.90 -2.88
N GLY A 42 11.46 8.60 -4.17
CA GLY A 42 12.54 7.88 -4.84
C GLY A 42 12.65 6.41 -4.42
N VAL A 43 11.61 5.83 -3.83
CA VAL A 43 11.60 4.43 -3.43
C VAL A 43 11.61 3.54 -4.68
N GLN A 44 12.49 2.54 -4.70
CA GLN A 44 12.62 1.60 -5.83
C GLN A 44 11.87 0.29 -5.58
N GLU A 45 11.84 -0.15 -4.32
CA GLU A 45 11.25 -1.42 -3.88
C GLU A 45 10.33 -1.20 -2.67
N VAL A 46 9.19 -1.87 -2.68
CA VAL A 46 8.18 -1.86 -1.62
C VAL A 46 8.09 -3.23 -0.98
N LEU A 47 8.18 -3.26 0.35
CA LEU A 47 7.88 -4.42 1.17
C LEU A 47 6.36 -4.56 1.27
N VAL A 48 5.81 -5.66 0.76
CA VAL A 48 4.38 -5.96 0.74
C VAL A 48 4.08 -7.13 1.66
N GLU A 49 3.10 -7.00 2.55
CA GLU A 49 2.55 -8.09 3.39
C GLU A 49 1.04 -8.16 3.16
N VAL A 50 0.56 -9.18 2.46
CA VAL A 50 -0.87 -9.45 2.25
C VAL A 50 -1.47 -10.16 3.46
N HIS A 51 -0.75 -11.15 4.00
CA HIS A 51 -1.07 -11.82 5.27
C HIS A 51 0.17 -12.52 5.83
N ARG A 52 0.05 -13.19 6.99
CA ARG A 52 1.17 -13.80 7.75
C ARG A 52 2.04 -14.83 7.00
N ARG A 53 1.65 -15.25 5.78
CA ARG A 53 2.35 -16.25 4.94
C ARG A 53 2.55 -15.76 3.50
N LEU A 54 2.10 -14.56 3.17
CA LEU A 54 2.14 -14.03 1.81
C LEU A 54 2.61 -12.58 1.87
N GLY A 55 3.79 -12.37 1.31
CA GLY A 55 4.42 -11.08 1.17
C GLY A 55 5.59 -11.19 0.20
N ALA A 56 6.07 -10.05 -0.26
CA ALA A 56 7.15 -9.95 -1.22
C ALA A 56 7.83 -8.59 -1.11
N THR A 57 9.02 -8.49 -1.70
CA THR A 57 9.60 -7.20 -2.10
C THR A 57 9.24 -7.01 -3.57
N VAL A 58 8.59 -5.89 -3.90
CA VAL A 58 8.05 -5.62 -5.23
C VAL A 58 8.63 -4.31 -5.74
N ALA A 59 9.10 -4.28 -6.99
CA ALA A 59 9.54 -3.04 -7.62
C ALA A 59 8.35 -2.08 -7.75
N VAL A 60 8.55 -0.78 -7.52
CA VAL A 60 7.47 0.23 -7.61
C VAL A 60 6.69 0.16 -8.93
N PRO A 61 7.32 0.01 -10.11
CA PRO A 61 6.60 -0.12 -11.38
C PRO A 61 5.64 -1.33 -11.46
N ASP A 62 5.94 -2.39 -10.72
CA ASP A 62 5.16 -3.64 -10.73
C ASP A 62 4.10 -3.69 -9.63
N LEU A 63 4.08 -2.69 -8.73
CA LEU A 63 3.26 -2.71 -7.51
C LEU A 63 1.77 -2.85 -7.81
N ILE A 64 1.24 -2.11 -8.79
CA ILE A 64 -0.20 -2.19 -9.13
C ILE A 64 -0.57 -3.59 -9.65
N ASN A 65 0.29 -4.20 -10.46
CA ASN A 65 0.05 -5.54 -10.99
C ASN A 65 0.02 -6.55 -9.84
N TYR A 66 1.00 -6.48 -8.92
CA TYR A 66 1.03 -7.30 -7.72
C TYR A 66 -0.23 -7.10 -6.86
N LEU A 67 -0.64 -5.86 -6.60
CA LEU A 67 -1.85 -5.58 -5.83
C LEU A 67 -3.11 -6.10 -6.51
N SER A 68 -3.19 -6.03 -7.84
CA SER A 68 -4.34 -6.55 -8.60
C SER A 68 -4.48 -8.06 -8.47
N GLU A 69 -3.36 -8.79 -8.44
CA GLU A 69 -3.34 -10.25 -8.26
C GLU A 69 -3.68 -10.70 -6.83
N HIS A 70 -3.47 -9.83 -5.85
CA HIS A 70 -3.55 -10.18 -4.43
C HIS A 70 -4.67 -9.45 -3.66
N HIS A 71 -5.34 -8.47 -4.28
CA HIS A 71 -6.51 -7.81 -3.73
C HIS A 71 -7.61 -8.83 -3.36
N GLY A 72 -8.30 -8.58 -2.25
CA GLY A 72 -9.33 -9.48 -1.72
C GLY A 72 -8.82 -10.70 -0.93
N LYS A 73 -7.51 -10.99 -0.96
CA LYS A 73 -6.91 -12.11 -0.18
C LYS A 73 -6.58 -11.73 1.27
N GLY A 74 -6.74 -10.47 1.63
CA GLY A 74 -6.44 -9.91 2.95
C GLY A 74 -6.20 -8.41 2.88
N ALA A 75 -5.97 -7.78 4.04
CA ALA A 75 -5.51 -6.40 4.10
C ALA A 75 -4.00 -6.36 3.79
N VAL A 76 -3.64 -5.67 2.72
CA VAL A 76 -2.25 -5.54 2.27
C VAL A 76 -1.61 -4.36 2.97
N ARG A 77 -0.50 -4.60 3.65
CA ARG A 77 0.38 -3.56 4.17
C ARG A 77 1.55 -3.38 3.21
N MET A 78 2.02 -2.14 3.10
CA MET A 78 3.11 -1.75 2.22
C MET A 78 4.02 -0.78 2.96
N ALA A 79 5.32 -0.92 2.77
CA ALA A 79 6.30 0.04 3.28
C ALA A 79 7.56 0.04 2.41
N ASP A 80 8.32 1.14 2.42
CA ASP A 80 9.68 1.10 1.88
C ASP A 80 10.62 0.41 2.87
N ARG A 81 11.86 0.13 2.44
CA ARG A 81 12.84 -0.58 3.29
C ARG A 81 13.27 0.20 4.53
N THR A 82 13.19 1.54 4.49
CA THR A 82 13.55 2.40 5.62
C THR A 82 12.37 2.71 6.54
N TYR A 83 11.16 2.24 6.20
CA TYR A 83 9.94 2.49 6.97
C TYR A 83 9.68 4.00 7.16
N SER A 84 9.84 4.75 6.07
CA SER A 84 9.55 6.18 5.95
C SER A 84 8.25 6.46 5.19
N VAL A 85 7.84 5.53 4.33
CA VAL A 85 6.61 5.56 3.54
C VAL A 85 5.81 4.30 3.81
N PHE A 86 4.51 4.46 4.00
CA PHE A 86 3.60 3.37 4.30
C PHE A 86 2.33 3.47 3.46
N ALA A 87 1.76 2.32 3.16
CA ALA A 87 0.41 2.26 2.63
C ALA A 87 -0.33 1.01 3.13
N ILE A 88 -1.65 1.09 3.14
CA ILE A 88 -2.56 -0.05 3.38
C ILE A 88 -3.56 -0.10 2.25
N LEU A 89 -3.79 -1.29 1.71
CA LEU A 89 -4.98 -1.62 0.92
C LEU A 89 -5.85 -2.55 1.77
N ALA A 90 -7.01 -2.05 2.20
CA ALA A 90 -7.97 -2.83 2.94
C ALA A 90 -8.71 -3.81 2.01
N ILE A 91 -9.27 -4.87 2.61
CA ILE A 91 -9.92 -5.96 1.86
C ILE A 91 -11.15 -5.51 1.06
N ASN A 92 -11.77 -4.40 1.46
CA ASN A 92 -12.93 -3.77 0.82
C ASN A 92 -12.54 -2.77 -0.29
N GLY A 93 -11.27 -2.70 -0.68
CA GLY A 93 -10.84 -1.88 -1.82
C GLY A 93 -10.62 -0.41 -1.50
N VAL A 94 -10.58 -0.01 -0.22
CA VAL A 94 -10.07 1.32 0.14
C VAL A 94 -8.59 1.25 0.49
N ALA A 95 -7.86 2.30 0.15
CA ALA A 95 -6.45 2.42 0.47
C ALA A 95 -6.13 3.77 1.11
N ALA A 96 -5.06 3.79 1.87
CA ALA A 96 -4.47 5.00 2.43
C ALA A 96 -2.95 4.86 2.39
N SER A 97 -2.26 5.97 2.16
CA SER A 97 -0.80 6.06 2.30
C SER A 97 -0.43 7.24 3.17
N TRP A 98 0.72 7.14 3.83
CA TRP A 98 1.25 8.20 4.67
C TRP A 98 2.76 8.09 4.77
N VAL A 99 3.36 9.14 5.31
CA VAL A 99 4.78 9.20 5.63
C VAL A 99 4.96 9.43 7.11
N THR A 100 6.02 8.88 7.67
CA THR A 100 6.48 9.31 8.99
C THR A 100 7.26 10.62 8.81
N ALA A 101 7.04 11.58 9.72
CA ALA A 101 7.88 12.75 9.78
C ALA A 101 9.32 12.27 9.99
N THR A 102 10.24 12.69 9.12
CA THR A 102 11.67 12.44 9.29
C THR A 102 12.07 13.08 10.61
N VAL A 103 12.56 12.28 11.56
CA VAL A 103 13.15 12.76 12.81
C VAL A 103 14.46 13.47 12.49
#